data_AF-A0A6J7MMW1-F1
#
_entry.id   AF-A0A6J7MMW1-F1
#
_cell.length_a   1.000
_cell.length_b   1.000
_cell.length_c   1.000
_cell.angle_alpha   90.00
_cell.angle_beta   90.00
_cell.angle_gamma   90.00
#
_symmetry.space_group_name_H-M   'P 1'
#
loop_
_entity.id
_entity.type
_entity.pdbx_description
1 polymer ?
#
loop_
_entity_poly.entity_id
_entity_poly.type
_entity_poly.pdbx_seq_one_letter_code
_entity_poly.pdbx_strand_id
1 'polypeptide(L)'
;MGSREIDRFMDALASLSGSDIEKVALGLDSDALCDEVDWWRATIAIDLALRRNRKSRIAGCAARAARAAVLASAVRAGRAVDETEVVRVANAASDVARGFSGGATTRSVVQLLLESWAPVYS
;
A
#
# COMPACT_ATOMS: atom_id res chain seq x y z
N MET A 1 -9.95 14.44 -1.84
CA MET A 1 -9.31 13.20 -1.35
C MET A 1 -8.20 12.86 -2.32
N GLY A 2 -6.95 12.96 -1.89
CA GLY A 2 -5.79 12.95 -2.78
C GLY A 2 -4.49 13.18 -2.01
N SER A 3 -4.19 14.43 -1.61
CA SER A 3 -2.94 14.76 -0.88
C SER A 3 -3.02 14.35 0.59
N ARG A 4 -4.04 14.79 1.33
CA ARG A 4 -4.06 14.60 2.78
C ARG A 4 -4.09 13.13 3.23
N GLU A 5 -4.70 12.25 2.45
CA GLU A 5 -4.74 10.83 2.78
C GLU A 5 -3.45 10.12 2.41
N ILE A 6 -2.84 10.47 1.26
CA ILE A 6 -1.53 9.91 0.94
C ILE A 6 -0.49 10.37 1.97
N ASP A 7 -0.55 11.63 2.40
CA ASP A 7 0.36 12.17 3.41
C ASP A 7 0.22 11.40 4.74
N ARG A 8 -1.01 11.18 5.22
CA ARG A 8 -1.28 10.35 6.42
C ARG A 8 -0.82 8.90 6.26
N PHE A 9 -1.04 8.32 5.09
CA PHE A 9 -0.61 6.95 4.82
C PHE A 9 0.91 6.86 4.83
N MET A 10 1.60 7.82 4.21
CA MET A 10 3.05 7.92 4.21
C MET A 10 3.62 8.11 5.63
N ASP A 11 2.97 8.92 6.46
CA ASP A 11 3.33 9.09 7.87
C ASP A 11 3.20 7.76 8.63
N ALA A 12 2.12 7.01 8.42
CA ALA A 12 1.92 5.69 9.02
C ALA A 12 3.01 4.70 8.58
N LEU A 13 3.35 4.67 7.28
CA LEU A 13 4.44 3.82 6.76
C LEU A 13 5.79 4.16 7.40
N ALA A 14 6.06 5.44 7.63
CA ALA A 14 7.28 5.91 8.28
C ALA A 14 7.34 5.56 9.78
N SER A 15 6.20 5.27 10.43
CA SER A 15 6.16 4.86 11.84
C SER A 15 6.06 3.35 12.08
N LEU A 16 6.04 2.52 11.02
CA LEU A 16 5.92 1.07 11.17
C LEU A 16 7.02 0.48 12.05
N SER A 17 6.61 -0.31 13.05
CA SER A 17 7.49 -1.23 13.78
C SER A 17 7.61 -2.58 13.06
N GLY A 18 8.53 -3.43 13.51
CA GLY A 18 8.62 -4.81 12.97
C GLY A 18 7.32 -5.60 13.18
N SER A 19 6.72 -5.49 14.37
CA SER A 19 5.44 -6.16 14.67
C SER A 19 4.27 -5.63 13.83
N ASP A 20 4.34 -4.40 13.36
CA ASP A 20 3.34 -3.82 12.47
C ASP A 20 3.47 -4.39 11.05
N ILE A 21 4.71 -4.56 10.58
CA ILE A 21 4.98 -5.21 9.29
C ILE A 21 4.49 -6.65 9.31
N GLU A 22 4.76 -7.41 10.38
CA GLU A 22 4.27 -8.77 10.56
C GLU A 22 2.73 -8.83 10.54
N LYS A 23 2.04 -7.96 11.29
CA LYS A 23 0.56 -7.92 11.32
C LYS A 23 -0.05 -7.60 9.95
N VAL A 24 0.53 -6.64 9.22
CA VAL A 24 0.07 -6.31 7.87
C VAL A 24 0.37 -7.47 6.92
N ALA A 25 1.53 -8.11 7.01
CA ALA A 25 1.88 -9.28 6.21
C ALA A 25 0.91 -10.44 6.45
N LEU A 26 0.55 -10.71 7.71
CA LEU A 26 -0.48 -11.68 8.10
C LEU A 26 -1.85 -11.34 7.51
N GLY A 27 -2.26 -10.07 7.55
CA GLY A 27 -3.50 -9.61 6.92
C GLY A 27 -3.48 -9.63 5.39
N LEU A 28 -2.30 -9.69 4.78
CA LEU A 28 -2.13 -9.94 3.33
C LEU A 28 -2.09 -11.44 2.99
N ASP A 29 -1.95 -12.32 4.00
CA ASP A 29 -1.93 -13.80 3.84
C ASP A 29 -3.24 -14.47 4.23
N SER A 30 -4.03 -13.91 5.15
CA SER A 30 -5.21 -14.56 5.73
C SER A 30 -6.40 -14.70 4.77
N ASP A 31 -6.34 -14.01 3.64
CA ASP A 31 -7.48 -13.74 2.77
C ASP A 31 -7.28 -14.47 1.42
N ALA A 32 -8.01 -15.59 1.30
CA ALA A 32 -7.85 -16.66 0.32
C ALA A 32 -8.01 -16.21 -1.14
N LEU A 33 -7.58 -17.04 -2.11
CA LEU A 33 -7.67 -16.94 -3.60
C LEU A 33 -8.71 -15.97 -4.23
N CYS A 34 -9.89 -15.74 -3.64
CA CYS A 34 -10.82 -14.68 -4.06
C CYS A 34 -10.23 -13.27 -3.86
N ASP A 35 -9.54 -13.02 -2.76
CA ASP A 35 -8.94 -11.74 -2.40
C ASP A 35 -7.67 -11.45 -3.19
N GLU A 36 -6.93 -12.48 -3.61
CA GLU A 36 -5.82 -12.31 -4.58
C GLU A 36 -6.34 -11.81 -5.93
N VAL A 37 -7.43 -12.40 -6.42
CA VAL A 37 -8.09 -11.96 -7.66
C VAL A 37 -8.67 -10.55 -7.49
N ASP A 38 -9.26 -10.23 -6.35
CA ASP A 38 -9.81 -8.90 -6.10
C ASP A 38 -8.69 -7.84 -5.93
N TRP A 39 -7.54 -8.21 -5.36
CA TRP A 39 -6.33 -7.38 -5.36
C TRP A 39 -5.81 -7.11 -6.78
N TRP A 40 -5.79 -8.14 -7.64
CA TRP A 40 -5.42 -7.96 -9.05
C TRP A 40 -6.42 -7.09 -9.80
N ARG A 41 -7.72 -7.28 -9.59
CA ARG A 41 -8.76 -6.43 -10.19
C ARG A 41 -8.66 -4.99 -9.70
N ALA A 42 -8.36 -4.80 -8.42
CA ALA A 42 -8.11 -3.51 -7.81
C ALA A 42 -6.93 -2.78 -8.47
N THR A 43 -5.77 -3.44 -8.55
CA THR A 43 -4.56 -2.86 -9.16
C THR A 43 -4.74 -2.56 -10.65
N ILE A 44 -5.43 -3.42 -11.41
CA ILE A 44 -5.80 -3.16 -12.82
C ILE A 44 -6.74 -1.94 -12.91
N ALA A 45 -7.76 -1.85 -12.06
CA ALA A 45 -8.69 -0.72 -12.05
C ALA A 45 -7.98 0.60 -11.74
N ILE A 46 -7.04 0.59 -10.78
CA ILE A 46 -6.17 1.73 -10.49
C ILE A 46 -5.36 2.12 -11.72
N ASP A 47 -4.74 1.16 -12.41
CA ASP A 47 -3.92 1.45 -13.59
C ASP A 47 -4.69 2.02 -14.76
N LEU A 48 -5.88 1.50 -15.02
CA LEU A 48 -6.79 2.04 -16.03
C LEU A 48 -7.19 3.48 -15.67
N ALA A 49 -7.55 3.73 -14.40
CA ALA A 49 -7.92 5.06 -13.94
C ALA A 49 -6.75 6.05 -14.03
N LEU A 50 -5.53 5.65 -13.64
CA LEU A 50 -4.34 6.48 -13.71
C LEU A 50 -3.97 6.83 -15.15
N ARG A 51 -4.01 5.87 -16.08
CA ARG A 51 -3.75 6.09 -17.50
C ARG A 51 -4.78 7.04 -18.11
N ARG A 52 -6.07 6.79 -17.85
CA ARG A 52 -7.17 7.62 -18.36
C ARG A 52 -7.05 9.09 -17.91
N ASN A 53 -6.56 9.31 -16.69
CA ASN A 53 -6.40 10.64 -16.11
C ASN A 53 -4.97 11.22 -16.26
N ARG A 54 -4.08 10.55 -17.01
CA ARG A 54 -2.67 10.97 -17.23
C ARG A 54 -1.87 11.14 -15.92
N LYS A 55 -2.17 10.36 -14.90
CA LYS A 55 -1.54 10.45 -13.57
C LYS A 55 -0.45 9.41 -13.32
N SER A 56 -0.10 8.58 -14.32
CA SER A 56 0.87 7.49 -14.17
C SER A 56 2.22 7.92 -13.58
N ARG A 57 2.72 9.12 -13.95
CA ARG A 57 4.00 9.63 -13.42
C ARG A 57 3.93 9.93 -11.92
N ILE A 58 2.89 10.66 -11.49
CA ILE A 58 2.70 11.02 -10.07
C ILE A 58 2.49 9.76 -9.24
N ALA A 59 1.66 8.84 -9.73
CA ALA A 59 1.44 7.54 -9.10
C ALA A 59 2.72 6.72 -8.99
N GLY A 60 3.58 6.73 -10.00
CA GLY A 60 4.88 6.05 -9.95
C GLY A 60 5.83 6.66 -8.92
N CYS A 61 5.79 7.97 -8.70
CA CYS A 61 6.55 8.62 -7.64
C CYS A 61 6.01 8.26 -6.26
N ALA A 62 4.69 8.31 -6.08
CA ALA A 62 4.00 7.90 -4.86
C ALA A 62 4.31 6.43 -4.48
N ALA A 63 4.22 5.52 -5.44
CA ALA A 63 4.55 4.10 -5.26
C ALA A 63 5.97 3.90 -4.73
N ARG A 64 6.94 4.55 -5.38
CA ARG A 64 8.35 4.45 -5.02
C ARG A 64 8.62 5.01 -3.62
N ALA A 65 7.98 6.12 -3.28
CA ALA A 65 8.09 6.72 -1.95
C ALA A 65 7.52 5.79 -0.87
N ALA A 66 6.33 5.23 -1.09
CA ALA A 66 5.69 4.30 -0.15
C ALA A 66 6.55 3.05 0.07
N ARG A 67 7.05 2.43 -1.00
CA ARG A 67 7.99 1.30 -0.91
C ARG A 67 9.23 1.66 -0.11
N ALA A 68 9.85 2.81 -0.40
CA ALA A 68 11.04 3.25 0.30
C ALA A 68 10.77 3.48 1.80
N ALA A 69 9.61 4.00 2.17
CA ALA A 69 9.20 4.20 3.55
C ALA A 69 9.12 2.86 4.32
N VAL A 70 8.46 1.84 3.75
CA VAL A 70 8.38 0.50 4.36
C VAL A 70 9.76 -0.11 4.54
N LEU A 71 10.60 -0.09 3.49
CA LEU A 71 11.95 -0.63 3.56
C LEU A 71 12.80 0.08 4.62
N ALA A 72 12.70 1.42 4.72
CA ALA A 72 13.40 2.18 5.74
C ALA A 72 12.91 1.83 7.15
N SER A 73 11.60 1.61 7.33
CA SER A 73 11.01 1.18 8.61
C SER A 73 11.47 -0.21 9.01
N ALA A 74 11.53 -1.16 8.07
CA ALA A 74 12.08 -2.49 8.31
C ALA A 74 13.56 -2.45 8.73
N VAL A 75 14.38 -1.63 8.05
CA VAL A 75 15.78 -1.43 8.41
C VAL A 75 15.93 -0.88 9.84
N ARG A 76 15.05 0.05 10.26
CA ARG A 76 15.04 0.57 11.64
C ARG A 76 14.59 -0.48 12.67
N ALA A 77 13.67 -1.36 12.31
CA ALA A 77 13.22 -2.46 13.16
C ALA A 77 14.29 -3.55 13.37
N GLY A 78 15.29 -3.62 12.49
CA GLY A 78 16.40 -4.56 12.58
C GLY A 78 16.08 -5.95 12.02
N ARG A 79 16.89 -6.96 12.37
CA ARG A 79 16.85 -8.30 11.78
C ARG A 79 15.69 -9.20 12.25
N ALA A 80 14.71 -8.64 12.95
CA ALA A 80 13.60 -9.43 13.51
C ALA A 80 12.49 -9.74 12.49
N VAL A 81 12.45 -9.03 11.36
CA VAL A 81 11.37 -9.13 10.37
C VAL A 81 11.83 -9.96 9.17
N ASP A 82 10.95 -10.83 8.67
CA ASP A 82 11.21 -11.62 7.46
C ASP A 82 11.30 -10.72 6.21
N GLU A 83 12.35 -10.92 5.40
CA GLU A 83 12.59 -10.10 4.21
C GLU A 83 11.48 -10.25 3.16
N THR A 84 10.88 -11.43 3.04
CA THR A 84 9.79 -11.70 2.11
C THR A 84 8.53 -10.94 2.52
N GLU A 85 8.21 -10.92 3.82
CA GLU A 85 7.11 -10.13 4.37
C GLU A 85 7.31 -8.64 4.14
N VAL A 86 8.53 -8.13 4.38
CA VAL A 86 8.88 -6.73 4.13
C VAL A 86 8.65 -6.36 2.66
N VAL A 87 9.11 -7.19 1.72
CA VAL A 87 8.92 -6.95 0.28
C VAL A 87 7.44 -6.99 -0.09
N ARG A 88 6.67 -7.91 0.49
CA ARG A 88 5.23 -8.03 0.26
C ARG A 88 4.48 -6.78 0.72
N VAL A 89 4.73 -6.34 1.95
CA VAL A 89 4.14 -5.12 2.54
C VAL A 89 4.55 -3.88 1.73
N ALA A 90 5.80 -3.81 1.28
CA ALA A 90 6.28 -2.73 0.42
C ALA A 90 5.57 -2.66 -0.94
N ASN A 91 5.27 -3.82 -1.56
CA ASN A 91 4.49 -3.88 -2.79
C ASN A 91 3.03 -3.47 -2.54
N ALA A 92 2.43 -3.97 -1.46
CA ALA A 92 1.08 -3.58 -1.09
C ALA A 92 0.95 -2.07 -0.83
N ALA A 93 1.92 -1.48 -0.14
CA ALA A 93 1.97 -0.03 0.10
C ALA A 93 2.07 0.77 -1.20
N SER A 94 2.83 0.24 -2.17
CA SER A 94 2.96 0.85 -3.49
C SER A 94 1.63 0.91 -4.21
N ASP A 95 0.83 -0.15 -4.15
CA ASP A 95 -0.48 -0.23 -4.81
C ASP A 95 -1.49 0.72 -4.17
N VAL A 96 -1.53 0.81 -2.83
CA VAL A 96 -2.35 1.79 -2.12
C VAL A 96 -1.96 3.24 -2.49
N ALA A 97 -0.67 3.55 -2.53
CA ALA A 97 -0.17 4.89 -2.88
C ALA A 97 -0.50 5.29 -4.34
N ARG A 98 -0.45 4.33 -5.27
CA ARG A 98 -0.92 4.52 -6.66
C ARG A 98 -2.42 4.78 -6.67
N GLY A 99 -3.18 4.03 -5.88
CA GLY A 99 -4.60 4.22 -5.71
C GLY A 99 -4.94 5.62 -5.21
N PHE A 100 -4.30 6.15 -4.17
CA PHE A 100 -4.53 7.52 -3.70
C PHE A 100 -4.27 8.57 -4.79
N SER A 101 -3.27 8.36 -5.64
CA SER A 101 -2.96 9.26 -6.75
C SER A 101 -4.11 9.36 -7.77
N GLY A 102 -4.90 8.30 -7.92
CA GLY A 102 -6.12 8.29 -8.75
C GLY A 102 -7.24 9.20 -8.22
N GLY A 103 -7.24 9.52 -6.92
CA GLY A 103 -8.23 10.39 -6.29
C GLY A 103 -9.62 9.76 -6.23
N ALA A 104 -10.66 10.51 -6.56
CA ALA A 104 -12.05 10.05 -6.43
C ALA A 104 -12.36 8.80 -7.27
N THR A 105 -11.70 8.62 -8.43
CA THR A 105 -11.96 7.51 -9.36
C THR A 105 -11.52 6.15 -8.83
N THR A 106 -10.56 6.13 -7.90
CA THR A 106 -9.96 4.92 -7.33
C THR A 106 -10.35 4.72 -5.87
N ARG A 107 -11.21 5.58 -5.31
CA ARG A 107 -11.52 5.60 -3.88
C ARG A 107 -12.02 4.27 -3.33
N SER A 108 -13.03 3.66 -3.96
CA SER A 108 -13.60 2.39 -3.50
C SER A 108 -12.57 1.26 -3.54
N VAL A 109 -11.73 1.28 -4.57
CA VAL A 109 -10.65 0.30 -4.73
C VAL A 109 -9.57 0.49 -3.66
N VAL A 110 -9.20 1.73 -3.36
CA VAL A 110 -8.26 2.04 -2.27
C VAL A 110 -8.82 1.60 -0.92
N GLN A 111 -10.12 1.78 -0.68
CA GLN A 111 -10.75 1.34 0.57
C GLN A 111 -10.62 -0.17 0.77
N LEU A 112 -10.84 -0.97 -0.29
CA LEU A 112 -10.62 -2.42 -0.26
C LEU A 112 -9.16 -2.74 0.10
N LEU A 113 -8.20 -2.11 -0.59
CA LEU A 113 -6.77 -2.36 -0.34
C LEU A 113 -6.32 -1.93 1.07
N LEU A 114 -7.04 -1.01 1.72
CA LEU A 114 -6.73 -0.53 3.07
C LEU A 114 -7.21 -1.48 4.18
N GLU A 115 -8.01 -2.50 3.88
CA GLU A 115 -8.50 -3.46 4.88
C GLU A 115 -7.34 -4.20 5.56
N SER A 116 -6.33 -4.62 4.78
CA SER A 116 -5.09 -5.22 5.32
C SER A 116 -4.21 -4.24 6.12
N TRP A 117 -4.49 -2.93 6.07
CA TRP A 117 -3.76 -1.88 6.78
C TRP A 117 -4.47 -1.41 8.06
N ALA A 118 -5.66 -1.91 8.36
CA ALA A 118 -6.43 -1.57 9.56
C ALA A 118 -5.63 -1.63 10.89
N PRO A 119 -4.65 -2.53 11.08
CA PRO A 119 -3.85 -2.55 12.31
C PRO A 119 -2.98 -1.29 12.53
N VAL A 120 -2.67 -0.54 11.46
CA VAL A 120 -1.67 0.55 11.47
C VAL A 120 -2.17 1.86 10.86
N TYR A 121 -3.32 1.83 10.19
CA TYR A 121 -3.89 2.97 9.47
C TYR A 121 -5.42 2.97 9.56
N SER A 122 -5.99 4.03 10.13
CA SER A 122 -7.43 4.25 10.34
C SER A 122 -7.89 5.61 9.83
#